data_AF-A0A8S2GE24-F1
#
_entry.id   AF-A0A8S2GE24-F1
#
_cell.length_a   1.000
_cell.length_b   1.000
_cell.length_c   1.000
_cell.angle_alpha   90.00
_cell.angle_beta   90.00
_cell.angle_gamma   90.00
#
_symmetry.space_group_name_H-M   'P 1'
#
loop_
_entity.id
_entity.type
_entity.pdbx_description
1 polymer ?
#
loop_
_entity_poly.entity_id
_entity_poly.type
_entity_poly.pdbx_seq_one_letter_code
_entity_poly.pdbx_strand_id
1 'polypeptide(L)'
;EAHYAYERRCQLIPLKMIEKYQPDGWLGLIVSGKTYITFSASEFDKAYQKLMVEISHHRSQSEQNIIHGHAISHGNSDHVTDTSIIAASAEKVL
;
A
#
# COMPACT_ATOMS: atom_id res chain seq x y z
N GLU A 1 6.14 -1.39 -16.59
CA GLU A 1 5.75 -1.58 -15.18
C GLU A 1 5.21 -0.35 -14.45
N ALA A 2 5.99 0.70 -14.17
CA ALA A 2 5.48 1.81 -13.34
C ALA A 2 4.26 2.55 -13.91
N HIS A 3 4.20 2.71 -15.25
CA HIS A 3 3.01 3.28 -15.93
C HIS A 3 1.78 2.41 -15.70
N TYR A 4 1.92 1.11 -15.94
CA TYR A 4 0.85 0.13 -15.78
C TYR A 4 0.31 0.09 -14.35
N ALA A 5 1.19 0.08 -13.35
CA ALA A 5 0.79 0.12 -11.94
C ALA A 5 0.07 1.43 -11.57
N TYR A 6 0.47 2.55 -12.15
CA TYR A 6 -0.21 3.82 -11.99
C TYR A 6 -1.61 3.82 -12.61
N GLU A 7 -1.75 3.33 -13.84
CA GLU A 7 -3.05 3.18 -14.52
C GLU A 7 -4.02 2.28 -13.73
N ARG A 8 -3.49 1.23 -13.10
CA ARG A 8 -4.25 0.31 -12.24
C ARG A 8 -4.55 0.86 -10.85
N ARG A 9 -4.13 2.10 -10.54
CA ARG A 9 -4.27 2.73 -9.22
C ARG A 9 -3.67 1.88 -8.10
N CYS A 10 -2.59 1.15 -8.39
CA CYS A 10 -1.86 0.42 -7.37
C CYS A 10 -1.26 1.39 -6.35
N GLN A 11 -1.13 0.91 -5.12
CA GLN A 11 -0.39 1.64 -4.10
C GLN A 11 1.11 1.57 -4.41
N LEU A 12 1.74 2.74 -4.58
CA LEU A 12 3.12 2.87 -5.06
C LEU A 12 3.99 3.54 -4.00
N ILE A 13 5.14 2.96 -3.69
CA ILE A 13 6.20 3.54 -2.85
C ILE A 13 7.38 3.91 -3.77
N PRO A 14 7.63 5.20 -4.05
CA PRO A 14 8.73 5.60 -4.90
C PRO A 14 10.09 5.42 -4.21
N LEU A 15 11.02 4.72 -4.87
CA LEU A 15 12.39 4.55 -4.41
C LEU A 15 13.35 5.34 -5.30
N LYS A 16 14.32 6.03 -4.69
CA LYS A 16 15.38 6.75 -5.39
C LYS A 16 16.74 6.12 -5.09
N MET A 17 17.33 5.45 -6.08
CA MET A 17 18.63 4.77 -5.95
C MET A 17 19.80 5.65 -6.38
N ILE A 18 19.57 6.59 -7.30
CA ILE A 18 20.59 7.48 -7.86
C ILE A 18 20.29 8.90 -7.37
N GLU A 19 21.24 9.50 -6.65
CA GLU A 19 21.06 10.80 -6.01
C GLU A 19 20.68 11.92 -6.99
N LYS A 20 21.27 11.92 -8.18
CA LYS A 20 21.04 12.94 -9.22
C LYS A 20 19.97 12.55 -10.23
N TYR A 21 19.25 11.44 -9.99
CA TYR A 21 18.14 11.09 -10.87
C TYR A 21 17.02 12.12 -10.75
N GLN A 22 16.62 12.65 -11.90
CA GLN A 22 15.50 13.57 -12.05
C GLN A 22 14.44 12.84 -12.89
N PRO A 23 13.27 12.52 -12.33
CA PRO A 23 12.20 11.91 -13.09
C PRO A 23 11.62 12.94 -14.06
N ASP A 24 11.47 12.56 -15.32
CA ASP A 24 10.95 13.40 -16.39
C ASP A 24 9.64 12.86 -16.97
N GLY A 25 8.99 13.67 -17.80
CA GLY A 25 7.76 13.32 -18.50
C GLY A 25 6.66 12.75 -17.59
N TRP A 26 6.11 11.61 -17.99
CA TRP A 26 5.03 10.93 -17.27
C TRP A 26 5.44 10.42 -15.89
N LEU A 27 6.70 10.01 -15.72
CA LEU A 27 7.19 9.55 -14.42
C LEU A 27 7.24 10.71 -13.45
N GLY A 28 7.74 11.87 -13.89
CA GLY A 28 7.74 13.14 -13.15
C GLY A 28 6.36 13.53 -12.63
N LEU A 29 5.32 13.36 -13.44
CA LEU A 29 3.93 13.62 -13.02
C LEU A 29 3.48 12.66 -11.91
N ILE A 30 3.74 11.35 -12.05
CA ILE A 30 3.35 10.33 -11.06
C ILE A 30 3.98 10.58 -9.69
N VAL A 31 5.21 11.06 -9.70
CA VAL A 31 6.01 11.25 -8.49
C VAL A 31 5.94 12.67 -7.94
N SER A 32 5.45 13.64 -8.72
CA SER A 32 5.42 15.08 -8.36
C SER A 32 4.64 15.41 -7.07
N GLY A 33 3.85 14.49 -6.53
CA GLY A 33 3.15 14.62 -5.25
C GLY A 33 3.49 13.55 -4.22
N LYS A 34 4.51 12.72 -4.44
CA LYS A 34 4.87 11.60 -3.58
C LYS A 34 6.26 11.78 -2.97
N THR A 35 6.39 11.49 -1.68
CA THR A 35 7.70 11.44 -1.02
C THR A 35 8.48 10.21 -1.43
N TYR A 36 9.77 10.37 -1.75
CA TYR A 36 10.66 9.26 -2.08
C TYR A 36 11.41 8.76 -0.86
N ILE A 37 11.68 7.46 -0.86
CA ILE A 37 12.71 6.89 -0.01
C ILE A 37 14.01 6.84 -0.82
N THR A 38 15.01 7.61 -0.40
CA THR A 38 16.32 7.62 -1.05
C THR A 38 17.20 6.56 -0.43
N PHE A 39 17.71 5.66 -1.26
CA PHE A 39 18.71 4.67 -0.90
C PHE A 39 20.07 5.18 -1.36
N SER A 40 20.94 5.48 -0.40
CA SER A 40 22.36 5.76 -0.62
C SER A 40 23.20 4.64 -0.02
N ALA A 41 24.44 4.49 -0.48
CA ALA A 41 25.35 3.49 0.04
C ALA A 41 25.65 3.66 1.54
N SER A 42 25.66 4.90 2.03
CA SER A 42 26.00 5.23 3.43
C SER A 42 24.80 5.18 4.39
N GLU A 43 23.57 5.25 3.88
CA GLU A 43 22.35 5.29 4.71
C GLU A 43 21.36 4.17 4.37
N PHE A 44 21.86 3.03 3.87
CA PHE A 44 21.02 1.91 3.45
C PHE A 44 20.06 1.44 4.54
N ASP A 45 20.56 1.19 5.77
CA ASP A 45 19.74 0.67 6.86
C ASP A 45 18.62 1.64 7.23
N LYS A 46 18.91 2.94 7.25
CA LYS A 46 17.92 3.99 7.53
C LYS A 46 16.87 4.06 6.43
N ALA A 47 17.27 3.94 5.17
CA ALA A 47 16.34 3.89 4.03
C ALA A 47 15.47 2.62 4.08
N TYR A 48 16.06 1.48 4.44
CA TYR A 48 15.35 0.22 4.62
C TYR A 48 14.31 0.30 5.72
N GLN A 49 14.64 0.86 6.89
CA GLN A 49 13.67 1.05 7.97
C GLN A 49 12.50 1.94 7.55
N LYS A 50 12.77 3.04 6.82
CA LYS A 50 11.71 3.89 6.25
C LYS A 50 10.80 3.12 5.30
N LEU A 51 11.38 2.25 4.47
CA LEU A 51 10.61 1.40 3.55
C LEU A 51 9.73 0.42 4.30
N MET A 52 10.24 -0.23 5.35
CA MET A 52 9.44 -1.16 6.16
C MET A 52 8.26 -0.45 6.82
N VAL A 53 8.46 0.75 7.37
CA VAL A 53 7.38 1.56 7.95
C VAL A 53 6.30 1.88 6.91
N GLU A 54 6.69 2.30 5.71
CA GLU A 54 5.75 2.64 4.65
C GLU A 54 4.95 1.41 4.16
N ILE A 55 5.62 0.26 4.03
CA ILE A 55 4.95 -1.00 3.66
C ILE A 55 3.94 -1.42 4.74
N SER A 56 4.33 -1.35 6.01
CA SER A 56 3.42 -1.67 7.13
C SER A 56 2.22 -0.72 7.15
N HIS A 57 2.45 0.58 6.96
CA HIS A 57 1.39 1.58 6.91
C HIS A 57 0.39 1.29 5.78
N HIS A 58 0.88 0.99 4.58
CA HIS A 58 0.04 0.62 3.43
C HIS A 58 -0.78 -0.66 3.68
N ARG A 59 -0.17 -1.67 4.30
CA ARG A 59 -0.87 -2.90 4.67
C ARG A 59 -2.03 -2.61 5.64
N SER A 60 -1.79 -1.84 6.70
CA SER A 60 -2.84 -1.51 7.66
C SER A 60 -3.97 -0.67 7.06
N GLN A 61 -3.69 0.23 6.12
CA GLN A 61 -4.74 0.99 5.42
C GLN A 61 -5.60 0.12 4.50
N SER A 62 -5.01 -0.87 3.84
CA SER A 62 -5.76 -1.83 3.03
C SER A 62 -6.75 -2.65 3.86
N GLU A 63 -6.38 -3.00 5.10
CA GLU A 63 -7.23 -3.75 6.04
C GLU A 63 -8.39 -2.90 6.58
N GLN A 64 -8.17 -1.61 6.87
CA GLN A 64 -9.25 -0.72 7.35
C GLN A 64 -10.25 -0.31 6.26
N ASN A 65 -9.82 -0.21 5.00
CA ASN A 65 -10.71 0.13 3.89
C ASN A 65 -11.73 -1.00 3.58
N ILE A 66 -11.38 -2.26 3.89
CA ILE A 66 -12.31 -3.40 3.82
C ILE A 66 -13.40 -3.30 4.89
N ILE A 67 -13.05 -2.87 6.10
CA ILE A 67 -14.00 -2.75 7.23
C ILE A 67 -14.99 -1.61 7.00
N HIS A 68 -14.54 -0.46 6.49
CA HIS A 68 -15.42 0.68 6.19
C HIS A 68 -16.28 0.45 4.93
N GLY A 69 -15.77 -0.28 3.93
CA GLY A 69 -16.53 -0.62 2.72
C GLY A 69 -17.70 -1.58 2.96
N HIS A 70 -17.65 -2.40 4.03
CA HIS A 70 -18.72 -3.34 4.36
C HIS A 70 -19.87 -2.72 5.18
N ALA A 71 -19.65 -1.57 5.82
CA ALA A 71 -20.67 -0.91 6.66
C ALA A 71 -21.69 -0.06 5.87
N ILE A 72 -21.46 0.20 4.58
CA ILE A 72 -22.35 1.05 3.75
C ILE A 72 -23.36 0.22 2.91
N SER A 73 -23.38 -1.10 3.07
CA SER A 73 -24.37 -1.96 2.38
C SER A 73 -25.17 -2.81 3.36
N HIS A 74 -26.04 -2.20 4.17
CA HIS A 74 -27.26 -2.86 4.63
C HIS A 74 -28.32 -1.84 5.07
N GLY A 75 -29.12 -1.42 4.10
CA GLY A 75 -30.51 -1.03 4.35
C GLY A 75 -31.42 -2.14 3.81
N ASN A 76 -31.98 -2.91 4.75
CA ASN A 76 -33.22 -3.71 4.67
C ASN A 76 -33.18 -5.22 4.32
N SER A 77 -33.72 -5.96 5.30
CA SER A 77 -34.41 -7.28 5.29
C SER A 77 -33.69 -8.61 5.03
N ASP A 78 -33.76 -9.44 6.07
CA ASP A 78 -34.00 -10.89 6.11
C ASP A 78 -32.83 -11.87 6.07
N HIS A 79 -32.43 -12.26 7.29
CA HIS A 79 -32.25 -13.64 7.76
C HIS A 79 -31.46 -14.62 6.87
N VAL A 80 -30.13 -14.70 7.09
CA VAL A 80 -29.38 -15.96 7.24
C VAL A 80 -28.14 -15.68 8.11
N THR A 81 -28.01 -16.38 9.24
CA THR A 81 -26.76 -16.53 9.98
C THR A 81 -25.84 -17.45 9.19
N ASP A 82 -24.65 -17.02 8.73
CA ASP A 82 -23.63 -18.00 8.37
C ASP A 82 -22.17 -17.47 8.46
N THR A 83 -21.53 -17.84 9.56
CA THR A 83 -20.25 -18.58 9.60
C THR A 83 -19.10 -18.14 8.66
N SER A 84 -18.95 -16.84 8.39
CA SER A 84 -17.82 -16.35 7.56
C SER A 84 -16.69 -15.67 8.38
N ILE A 85 -16.90 -15.44 9.69
CA ILE A 85 -15.96 -14.69 10.54
C ILE A 85 -14.75 -15.53 10.99
N ILE A 86 -14.77 -16.86 10.81
CA ILE A 86 -13.75 -17.75 11.40
C ILE A 86 -12.56 -18.06 10.46
N ALA A 87 -12.63 -17.74 9.17
CA ALA A 87 -11.62 -18.22 8.21
C ALA A 87 -10.34 -17.36 8.13
N ALA A 88 -10.36 -16.09 8.57
CA ALA A 88 -9.20 -15.20 8.40
C ALA A 88 -8.24 -15.14 9.61
N SER A 89 -8.54 -15.83 10.71
CA SER A 89 -7.75 -15.75 11.95
C SER A 89 -6.94 -17.01 12.30
N ALA A 90 -6.91 -18.04 11.46
CA ALA A 90 -6.36 -19.36 11.82
C ALA A 90 -5.02 -19.76 11.15
N GLU A 91 -4.45 -18.99 10.21
CA GLU A 91 -3.20 -19.38 9.52
C GLU A 91 -1.93 -18.68 10.02
N LYS A 92 -1.85 -18.35 11.30
CA LYS A 92 -0.59 -17.85 11.88
C LYS A 92 -0.20 -18.44 13.23
N VAL A 93 -0.51 -19.72 13.44
CA VAL A 93 0.20 -20.55 14.41
C VAL A 93 0.35 -21.94 13.82
N LEU A 94 1.50 -22.18 13.17
CA LEU A 94 2.34 -23.37 13.26
C LEU A 94 3.60 -23.14 12.43
#